data_AF-A0A352X349-F1
#
_entry.id   AF-A0A352X349-F1
#
_cell.length_a   1.000
_cell.length_b   1.000
_cell.length_c   1.000
_cell.angle_alpha   90.00
_cell.angle_beta   90.00
_cell.angle_gamma   90.00
#
_symmetry.space_group_name_H-M   'P 1'
#
loop_
_entity.id
_entity.type
_entity.pdbx_description
1 polymer ?
#
loop_
_entity_poly.entity_id
_entity_poly.type
_entity_poly.pdbx_seq_one_letter_code
_entity_poly.pdbx_strand_id
1 'polypeptide(L)'
;MASSSPPLIQTLTPERWLGLSMDFIEAGYAGLFVKNGKVVRKCQPGRHFSFALPVLEKCQLILVDTKIRNLDIISQGDFLSRDQYLINISLTVFYQVVDPKRVAIELSDPIAALTSAIKDSLAIAVGQMRMEQLLDRGRIFLRQYLLDSTELSYNLGFALEDIRIGDISFPQTRGVIRQVEGMSARQEAEYEAALQMQIAEASRPVIPPPPIQQVNIISGENPQTNPPPISNIIEGNKLVAPGQLPPQTKPSQQILAPTIIADNTNPSLARLVHRSSGAIFVLSATPCTIGREPSNTLVLDDGLSSRNHARIIQQRDTQGKIRYQIIDIGSSNGTFVDGQRLVTNQASWLTSGNIIRIGNQEWMFAGE
;
A
#
# COMPACT_ATOMS: atom_id res chain seq x y z
N MET A 1 -27.74 -6.20 -17.60
CA MET A 1 -28.64 -5.44 -16.70
C MET A 1 -27.96 -5.33 -15.35
N ALA A 2 -28.01 -4.18 -14.68
CA ALA A 2 -27.42 -4.04 -13.34
C ALA A 2 -28.36 -4.64 -12.29
N SER A 3 -27.97 -5.77 -11.70
CA SER A 3 -28.68 -6.37 -10.56
C SER A 3 -28.32 -5.62 -9.28
N SER A 4 -28.85 -4.41 -9.13
CA SER A 4 -28.73 -3.64 -7.89
C SER A 4 -29.57 -4.31 -6.79
N SER A 5 -28.93 -5.18 -6.00
CA SER A 5 -29.53 -5.75 -4.79
C SER A 5 -30.12 -4.63 -3.93
N PRO A 6 -31.34 -4.78 -3.36
CA PRO A 6 -31.98 -3.71 -2.61
C PRO A 6 -31.08 -3.24 -1.46
N PRO A 7 -31.03 -1.94 -1.15
CA PRO A 7 -30.20 -1.43 -0.07
C PRO A 7 -30.64 -2.02 1.28
N LEU A 8 -29.65 -2.30 2.15
CA LEU A 8 -29.84 -2.94 3.46
C LEU A 8 -30.82 -2.16 4.36
N ILE A 9 -30.80 -0.83 4.25
CA ILE A 9 -31.62 0.09 5.03
C ILE A 9 -32.33 1.04 4.05
N GLN A 10 -33.62 1.29 4.27
CA GLN A 10 -34.46 2.18 3.48
C GLN A 10 -35.31 3.05 4.42
N THR A 11 -35.20 4.37 4.30
CA THR A 11 -35.99 5.30 5.14
C THR A 11 -37.19 5.81 4.36
N LEU A 12 -38.40 5.41 4.78
CA LEU A 12 -39.66 5.90 4.26
C LEU A 12 -40.22 7.00 5.17
N THR A 13 -40.68 8.09 4.58
CA THR A 13 -41.54 9.07 5.25
C THR A 13 -43.00 8.66 5.01
N PRO A 14 -43.74 8.17 6.03
CA PRO A 14 -45.10 7.69 5.83
C PRO A 14 -46.03 8.84 5.45
N GLU A 15 -46.76 8.70 4.33
CA GLU A 15 -47.78 9.67 3.95
C GLU A 15 -48.94 9.65 4.95
N ARG A 16 -49.48 10.83 5.27
CA ARG A 16 -50.45 11.00 6.35
C ARG A 16 -51.63 11.86 6.00
N TRP A 17 -52.81 11.31 6.25
CA TRP A 17 -54.08 12.01 6.17
C TRP A 17 -54.65 12.18 7.57
N LEU A 18 -54.91 13.42 7.99
CA LEU A 18 -55.33 13.78 9.37
C LEU A 18 -54.44 13.19 10.48
N GLY A 19 -53.14 12.97 10.20
CA GLY A 19 -52.18 12.39 11.14
C GLY A 19 -52.11 10.86 11.18
N LEU A 20 -52.99 10.16 10.46
CA LEU A 20 -52.98 8.70 10.30
C LEU A 20 -52.16 8.29 9.08
N SER A 21 -51.34 7.25 9.23
CA SER A 21 -50.79 6.44 8.12
C SER A 21 -51.18 4.97 8.29
N MET A 22 -51.28 4.24 7.17
CA MET A 22 -51.27 2.78 7.15
C MET A 22 -50.10 2.34 6.29
N ASP A 23 -49.07 1.82 6.93
CA ASP A 23 -47.81 1.42 6.31
C ASP A 23 -47.77 -0.11 6.17
N PHE A 24 -47.32 -0.62 5.02
CA PHE A 24 -47.17 -2.05 4.78
C PHE A 24 -45.69 -2.43 4.73
N ILE A 25 -45.31 -3.43 5.53
CA ILE A 25 -43.96 -3.99 5.60
C ILE A 25 -43.99 -5.36 4.92
N GLU A 26 -43.24 -5.50 3.82
CA GLU A 26 -43.11 -6.76 3.09
C GLU A 26 -42.41 -7.86 3.92
N ALA A 27 -42.62 -9.12 3.53
CA ALA A 27 -41.90 -10.24 4.11
C ALA A 27 -40.39 -10.13 3.84
N GLY A 28 -39.57 -10.38 4.86
CA GLY A 28 -38.11 -10.22 4.78
C GLY A 28 -37.59 -8.81 5.08
N TYR A 29 -38.44 -7.89 5.56
CA TYR A 29 -38.01 -6.62 6.15
C TYR A 29 -38.52 -6.48 7.59
N ALA A 30 -37.73 -5.82 8.44
CA ALA A 30 -38.16 -5.33 9.74
C ALA A 30 -38.25 -3.81 9.73
N GLY A 31 -39.35 -3.24 10.19
CA GLY A 31 -39.53 -1.80 10.32
C GLY A 31 -39.13 -1.27 11.69
N LEU A 32 -38.54 -0.08 11.72
CA LEU A 32 -38.31 0.71 12.92
C LEU A 32 -39.11 2.01 12.78
N PHE A 33 -40.11 2.19 13.63
CA PHE A 33 -40.89 3.42 13.66
C PHE A 33 -40.18 4.44 14.57
N VAL A 34 -39.61 5.47 13.94
CA VAL A 34 -38.85 6.55 14.59
C VAL A 34 -39.71 7.81 14.65
N LYS A 35 -39.83 8.40 15.84
CA LYS A 35 -40.61 9.62 16.11
C LYS A 35 -39.72 10.63 16.81
N ASN A 36 -39.58 11.84 16.24
CA ASN A 36 -38.70 12.90 16.71
C ASN A 36 -37.27 12.40 17.07
N GLY A 37 -36.70 11.55 16.21
CA GLY A 37 -35.35 10.97 16.37
C GLY A 37 -35.24 9.79 17.35
N LYS A 38 -36.32 9.37 18.01
CA LYS A 38 -36.32 8.21 18.93
C LYS A 38 -37.06 7.02 18.33
N VAL A 39 -36.49 5.82 18.42
CA VAL A 39 -37.18 4.58 18.05
C VAL A 39 -38.31 4.34 19.06
N VAL A 40 -39.55 4.29 18.60
CA VAL A 40 -40.74 4.03 19.44
C VAL A 40 -41.16 2.56 19.38
N ARG A 41 -41.03 1.91 18.22
CA ARG A 41 -41.51 0.54 18.00
C ARG A 41 -40.67 -0.21 16.96
N LYS A 42 -40.38 -1.49 17.23
CA LYS A 42 -39.99 -2.49 16.22
C LYS A 42 -41.27 -3.08 15.59
N CYS A 43 -41.35 -3.10 14.27
CA CYS A 43 -42.51 -3.56 13.50
C CYS A 43 -42.11 -4.78 12.64
N GLN A 44 -42.77 -5.91 12.86
CA GLN A 44 -42.63 -7.11 12.02
C GLN A 44 -43.36 -6.96 10.67
N PRO A 45 -43.13 -7.83 9.66
CA PRO A 45 -43.90 -7.84 8.42
C PRO A 45 -45.42 -7.78 8.62
N GLY A 46 -46.13 -7.10 7.71
CA GLY A 46 -47.57 -6.89 7.76
C GLY A 46 -47.98 -5.41 7.72
N ARG A 47 -49.27 -5.15 8.01
CA ARG A 47 -49.85 -3.79 8.02
C ARG A 47 -49.72 -3.18 9.41
N HIS A 48 -49.20 -1.95 9.50
CA HIS A 48 -49.13 -1.17 10.73
C HIS A 48 -49.82 0.18 10.54
N PHE A 49 -50.68 0.54 11.49
CA PHE A 49 -51.27 1.88 11.56
C PHE A 49 -50.41 2.75 12.48
N SER A 50 -50.13 3.98 12.06
CA SER A 50 -49.47 4.97 12.92
C SER A 50 -50.31 6.24 13.03
N PHE A 51 -50.32 6.85 14.21
CA PHE A 51 -50.89 8.17 14.43
C PHE A 51 -49.83 9.11 15.02
N ALA A 52 -49.67 10.29 14.42
CA ALA A 52 -48.89 11.38 14.99
C ALA A 52 -49.23 12.72 14.32
N LEU A 53 -49.12 13.80 15.10
CA LEU A 53 -49.55 15.16 14.74
C LEU A 53 -48.65 15.75 13.63
N PRO A 54 -49.16 16.02 12.42
CA PRO A 54 -48.32 16.36 11.25
C PRO A 54 -47.37 17.55 11.43
N VAL A 55 -47.74 18.52 12.27
CA VAL A 55 -46.97 19.77 12.50
C VAL A 55 -45.99 19.64 13.68
N LEU A 56 -46.25 18.75 14.65
CA LEU A 56 -45.46 18.63 15.89
C LEU A 56 -44.50 17.43 15.89
N GLU A 57 -44.74 16.42 15.04
CA GLU A 57 -44.18 15.08 15.24
C GLU A 57 -43.62 14.46 13.95
N LYS A 58 -42.34 14.76 13.67
CA LYS A 58 -41.59 14.14 12.56
C LYS A 58 -41.50 12.64 12.79
N CYS A 59 -42.01 11.86 11.84
CA CYS A 59 -41.97 10.40 11.89
C CYS A 59 -41.33 9.83 10.63
N GLN A 60 -40.60 8.72 10.81
CA GLN A 60 -39.92 7.97 9.75
C GLN A 60 -40.12 6.48 10.04
N LEU A 61 -40.33 5.70 8.98
CA LEU A 61 -40.33 4.24 9.02
C LEU A 61 -39.05 3.77 8.33
N ILE A 62 -38.08 3.30 9.12
CA ILE A 62 -36.83 2.76 8.59
C ILE A 62 -37.04 1.25 8.40
N LEU A 63 -37.08 0.79 7.17
CA LEU A 63 -37.07 -0.63 6.81
C LEU A 63 -35.62 -1.12 6.79
N VAL A 64 -35.38 -2.29 7.39
CA VAL A 64 -34.10 -2.99 7.37
C VAL A 64 -34.33 -4.37 6.78
N ASP A 65 -33.50 -4.75 5.81
CA ASP A 65 -33.55 -6.06 5.17
C ASP A 65 -33.07 -7.16 6.15
N THR A 66 -33.91 -8.15 6.40
CA THR A 66 -33.61 -9.30 7.28
C THR A 66 -33.46 -10.61 6.52
N LYS A 67 -33.37 -10.58 5.17
CA LYS A 67 -33.03 -11.76 4.36
C LYS A 67 -31.53 -12.06 4.48
N ILE A 68 -31.15 -13.30 4.16
CA ILE A 68 -29.73 -13.69 4.03
C ILE A 68 -29.12 -12.95 2.85
N ARG A 69 -27.96 -12.32 3.06
CA ARG A 69 -27.22 -11.53 2.07
C ARG A 69 -25.75 -11.97 2.03
N ASN A 70 -25.09 -11.83 0.89
CA ASN A 70 -23.65 -12.06 0.75
C ASN A 70 -22.84 -10.77 1.01
N LEU A 71 -21.67 -10.93 1.62
CA LEU A 71 -20.62 -9.93 1.74
C LEU A 71 -19.31 -10.58 1.30
N ASP A 72 -18.77 -10.12 0.18
CA ASP A 72 -17.51 -10.61 -0.39
C ASP A 72 -16.35 -9.76 0.12
N ILE A 73 -15.41 -10.39 0.83
CA ILE A 73 -14.23 -9.76 1.44
C ILE A 73 -12.99 -10.31 0.75
N ILE A 74 -12.16 -9.40 0.22
CA ILE A 74 -10.87 -9.71 -0.41
C ILE A 74 -9.80 -8.92 0.34
N SER A 75 -8.80 -9.61 0.90
CA SER A 75 -7.60 -8.97 1.47
C SER A 75 -6.42 -9.01 0.50
N GLN A 76 -5.53 -8.02 0.62
CA GLN A 76 -4.33 -7.86 -0.20
C GLN A 76 -3.16 -7.42 0.69
N GLY A 77 -2.56 -8.39 1.38
CA GLY A 77 -1.47 -8.17 2.36
C GLY A 77 -1.94 -7.89 3.79
N ASP A 78 -3.25 -7.83 4.06
CA ASP A 78 -3.82 -7.50 5.37
C ASP A 78 -3.43 -8.48 6.49
N PHE A 79 -3.07 -9.72 6.15
CA PHE A 79 -2.85 -10.80 7.12
C PHE A 79 -1.43 -11.35 7.11
N LEU A 80 -0.92 -11.65 8.29
CA LEU A 80 0.40 -12.22 8.54
C LEU A 80 0.26 -13.58 9.25
N SER A 81 0.87 -14.63 8.68
CA SER A 81 0.97 -15.94 9.34
C SER A 81 1.93 -15.91 10.54
N ARG A 82 1.87 -16.96 11.36
CA ARG A 82 2.80 -17.18 12.48
C ARG A 82 4.27 -17.15 12.07
N ASP A 83 4.59 -17.63 10.87
CA ASP A 83 5.96 -17.68 10.32
C ASP A 83 6.30 -16.42 9.48
N GLN A 84 5.57 -15.31 9.68
CA GLN A 84 5.78 -14.00 9.06
C GLN A 84 5.62 -13.93 7.52
N TYR A 85 4.97 -14.90 6.90
CA TYR A 85 4.49 -14.74 5.51
C TYR A 85 3.20 -13.91 5.49
N LEU A 86 3.17 -12.87 4.65
CA LEU A 86 1.95 -12.15 4.26
C LEU A 86 1.01 -13.07 3.46
N ILE A 87 -0.29 -12.82 3.53
CA ILE A 87 -1.33 -13.66 2.93
C ILE A 87 -2.49 -12.83 2.41
N ASN A 88 -2.93 -13.16 1.20
CA ASN A 88 -4.16 -12.67 0.59
C ASN A 88 -5.24 -13.75 0.76
N ILE A 89 -6.38 -13.40 1.34
CA ILE A 89 -7.51 -14.31 1.55
C ILE A 89 -8.75 -13.68 0.92
N SER A 90 -9.42 -14.48 0.11
CA SER A 90 -10.76 -14.14 -0.42
C SER A 90 -11.80 -15.00 0.28
N LEU A 91 -12.92 -14.41 0.69
CA LEU A 91 -14.04 -15.13 1.31
C LEU A 91 -15.38 -14.44 1.05
N THR A 92 -16.45 -15.22 1.11
CA THR A 92 -17.84 -14.77 1.06
C THR A 92 -18.51 -15.12 2.38
N VAL A 93 -19.05 -14.11 3.08
CA VAL A 93 -19.87 -14.30 4.29
C VAL A 93 -21.34 -14.19 3.92
N PHE A 94 -22.13 -15.16 4.35
CA PHE A 94 -23.59 -15.12 4.31
C PHE A 94 -24.10 -14.70 5.68
N TYR A 95 -24.77 -13.55 5.74
CA TYR A 95 -25.22 -12.94 6.98
C TYR A 95 -26.69 -12.50 6.90
N GLN A 96 -27.32 -12.32 8.07
CA GLN A 96 -28.65 -11.74 8.20
C GLN A 96 -28.71 -10.76 9.38
N VAL A 97 -29.62 -9.78 9.33
CA VAL A 97 -29.81 -8.80 10.40
C VAL A 97 -30.76 -9.35 11.47
N VAL A 98 -30.26 -9.50 12.69
CA VAL A 98 -31.02 -9.99 13.86
C VAL A 98 -31.51 -8.85 14.75
N ASP A 99 -30.67 -7.84 15.03
CA ASP A 99 -31.14 -6.58 15.63
C ASP A 99 -31.10 -5.40 14.65
N PRO A 100 -32.21 -5.13 13.92
CA PRO A 100 -32.29 -3.99 13.01
C PRO A 100 -32.12 -2.64 13.73
N LYS A 101 -32.45 -2.53 15.02
CA LYS A 101 -32.26 -1.28 15.78
C LYS A 101 -30.79 -0.92 15.88
N ARG A 102 -29.90 -1.90 16.14
CA ARG A 102 -28.45 -1.66 16.19
C ARG A 102 -27.94 -1.24 14.82
N VAL A 103 -28.22 -2.08 13.82
CA VAL A 103 -27.77 -1.92 12.43
C VAL A 103 -28.19 -0.58 11.80
N ALA A 104 -29.35 -0.02 12.16
CA ALA A 104 -29.86 1.21 11.53
C ALA A 104 -29.82 2.50 12.38
N ILE A 105 -29.45 2.42 13.68
CA ILE A 105 -29.46 3.58 14.59
C ILE A 105 -28.16 3.71 15.41
N GLU A 106 -27.50 2.59 15.73
CA GLU A 106 -26.29 2.57 16.57
C GLU A 106 -24.99 2.47 15.75
N LEU A 107 -25.07 2.05 14.47
CA LEU A 107 -23.95 1.96 13.54
C LEU A 107 -24.07 2.99 12.41
N SER A 108 -23.01 3.76 12.17
CA SER A 108 -22.93 4.74 11.07
C SER A 108 -22.73 4.10 9.70
N ASP A 109 -21.87 3.08 9.64
CA ASP A 109 -21.76 2.16 8.49
C ASP A 109 -21.78 0.72 9.04
N PRO A 110 -22.92 0.01 8.90
CA PRO A 110 -23.06 -1.33 9.44
C PRO A 110 -22.33 -2.40 8.61
N ILE A 111 -22.03 -2.16 7.33
CA ILE A 111 -21.31 -3.11 6.47
C ILE A 111 -19.81 -2.99 6.70
N ALA A 112 -19.27 -1.78 6.83
CA ALA A 112 -17.87 -1.57 7.20
C ALA A 112 -17.58 -2.15 8.60
N ALA A 113 -18.45 -1.90 9.59
CA ALA A 113 -18.32 -2.45 10.94
C ALA A 113 -18.28 -3.99 10.95
N LEU A 114 -19.17 -4.64 10.19
CA LEU A 114 -19.19 -6.09 10.03
C LEU A 114 -17.90 -6.59 9.33
N THR A 115 -17.47 -5.90 8.27
CA THR A 115 -16.24 -6.22 7.53
C THR A 115 -15.02 -6.19 8.43
N SER A 116 -14.85 -5.15 9.26
CA SER A 116 -13.74 -5.05 10.21
C SER A 116 -13.77 -6.18 11.24
N ALA A 117 -14.90 -6.43 11.89
CA ALA A 117 -15.02 -7.51 12.89
C ALA A 117 -14.67 -8.90 12.32
N ILE A 118 -15.03 -9.18 11.06
CA ILE A 118 -14.64 -10.41 10.36
C ILE A 118 -13.13 -10.41 10.04
N LYS A 119 -12.56 -9.29 9.57
CA LYS A 119 -11.11 -9.18 9.32
C LYS A 119 -10.28 -9.34 10.60
N ASP A 120 -10.70 -8.75 11.71
CA ASP A 120 -10.00 -8.85 13.00
C ASP A 120 -9.97 -10.30 13.50
N SER A 121 -11.14 -10.97 13.49
CA SER A 121 -11.24 -12.39 13.85
C SER A 121 -10.43 -13.29 12.93
N LEU A 122 -10.37 -12.98 11.62
CA LEU A 122 -9.56 -13.71 10.65
C LEU A 122 -8.06 -13.48 10.86
N ALA A 123 -7.64 -12.25 11.17
CA ALA A 123 -6.24 -11.92 11.47
C ALA A 123 -5.72 -12.70 12.68
N ILE A 124 -6.52 -12.80 13.76
CA ILE A 124 -6.21 -13.60 14.94
C ILE A 124 -6.05 -15.08 14.59
N ALA A 125 -6.94 -15.63 13.77
CA ALA A 125 -6.91 -17.04 13.36
C ALA A 125 -5.69 -17.36 12.48
N VAL A 126 -5.39 -16.47 11.51
CA VAL A 126 -4.26 -16.61 10.58
C VAL A 126 -2.91 -16.47 11.31
N GLY A 127 -2.79 -15.51 12.23
CA GLY A 127 -1.57 -15.27 13.00
C GLY A 127 -1.15 -16.42 13.92
N GLN A 128 -2.07 -17.33 14.24
CA GLN A 128 -1.76 -18.54 15.01
C GLN A 128 -1.24 -19.70 14.15
N MET A 129 -1.56 -19.71 12.85
CA MET A 129 -1.25 -20.81 11.93
C MET A 129 0.06 -20.60 11.17
N ARG A 130 0.73 -21.72 10.87
CA ARG A 130 1.87 -21.75 9.94
C ARG A 130 1.45 -21.67 8.47
N MET A 131 2.37 -21.21 7.63
CA MET A 131 2.18 -21.12 6.17
C MET A 131 1.76 -22.47 5.55
N GLU A 132 2.44 -23.55 5.91
CA GLU A 132 2.14 -24.92 5.45
C GLU A 132 0.76 -25.41 5.94
N GLN A 133 0.38 -25.07 7.18
CA GLN A 133 -0.91 -25.45 7.76
C GLN A 133 -2.07 -24.71 7.10
N LEU A 134 -1.85 -23.47 6.65
CA LEU A 134 -2.84 -22.68 5.93
C LEU A 134 -3.08 -23.21 4.51
N LEU A 135 -2.05 -23.77 3.86
CA LEU A 135 -2.19 -24.47 2.58
C LEU A 135 -2.92 -25.82 2.71
N ASP A 136 -2.59 -26.65 3.71
CA ASP A 136 -3.21 -27.97 3.90
C ASP A 136 -4.64 -27.88 4.47
N ARG A 137 -4.86 -27.06 5.52
CA ARG A 137 -6.10 -27.07 6.32
C ARG A 137 -6.73 -25.71 6.56
N GLY A 138 -6.11 -24.62 6.10
CA GLY A 138 -6.55 -23.25 6.38
C GLY A 138 -8.02 -23.00 6.03
N ARG A 139 -8.48 -23.44 4.85
CA ARG A 139 -9.88 -23.27 4.42
C ARG A 139 -10.90 -23.92 5.36
N ILE A 140 -10.56 -25.02 6.03
CA ILE A 140 -11.44 -25.71 6.99
C ILE A 140 -11.33 -25.06 8.37
N PHE A 141 -10.10 -24.87 8.86
CA PHE A 141 -9.85 -24.32 10.20
C PHE A 141 -10.38 -22.89 10.34
N LEU A 142 -10.05 -22.00 9.39
CA LEU A 142 -10.47 -20.60 9.43
C LEU A 142 -11.99 -20.46 9.28
N ARG A 143 -12.65 -21.32 8.47
CA ARG A 143 -14.11 -21.37 8.37
C ARG A 143 -14.74 -21.73 9.72
N GLN A 144 -14.24 -22.79 10.35
CA GLN A 144 -14.75 -23.25 11.64
C GLN A 144 -14.55 -22.17 12.71
N TYR A 145 -13.33 -21.64 12.83
CA TYR A 145 -12.98 -20.59 13.79
C TYR A 145 -13.88 -19.35 13.68
N LEU A 146 -14.18 -18.88 12.45
CA LEU A 146 -15.04 -17.71 12.22
C LEU A 146 -16.52 -17.98 12.54
N LEU A 147 -17.01 -19.21 12.36
CA LEU A 147 -18.37 -19.61 12.75
C LEU A 147 -18.51 -19.80 14.27
N ASP A 148 -17.45 -20.29 14.93
CA ASP A 148 -17.40 -20.38 16.39
C ASP A 148 -17.22 -18.98 17.04
N SER A 149 -16.53 -18.05 16.38
CA SER A 149 -16.25 -16.68 16.88
C SER A 149 -17.34 -15.65 16.55
N THR A 150 -18.61 -16.07 16.48
CA THR A 150 -19.73 -15.22 16.01
C THR A 150 -20.13 -14.08 16.96
N GLU A 151 -19.67 -14.07 18.22
CA GLU A 151 -20.05 -13.09 19.23
C GLU A 151 -19.86 -11.62 18.79
N LEU A 152 -18.75 -11.30 18.10
CA LEU A 152 -18.47 -9.94 17.64
C LEU A 152 -19.51 -9.47 16.60
N SER A 153 -19.89 -10.35 15.67
CA SER A 153 -20.91 -10.05 14.66
C SER A 153 -22.31 -9.94 15.28
N TYR A 154 -22.62 -10.83 16.24
CA TYR A 154 -23.89 -10.80 16.97
C TYR A 154 -24.05 -9.52 17.80
N ASN A 155 -22.99 -9.05 18.44
CA ASN A 155 -22.98 -7.77 19.15
C ASN A 155 -23.21 -6.56 18.23
N LEU A 156 -22.80 -6.62 16.97
CA LEU A 156 -23.13 -5.61 15.95
C LEU A 156 -24.59 -5.72 15.44
N GLY A 157 -25.28 -6.81 15.74
CA GLY A 157 -26.68 -7.08 15.35
C GLY A 157 -26.84 -8.05 14.18
N PHE A 158 -25.78 -8.76 13.78
CA PHE A 158 -25.76 -9.70 12.65
C PHE A 158 -25.60 -11.16 13.10
N ALA A 159 -26.30 -12.09 12.47
CA ALA A 159 -25.95 -13.51 12.50
C ALA A 159 -25.19 -13.89 11.22
N LEU A 160 -24.24 -14.84 11.35
CA LEU A 160 -23.49 -15.41 10.24
C LEU A 160 -23.99 -16.83 10.00
N GLU A 161 -24.53 -17.09 8.81
CA GLU A 161 -25.19 -18.36 8.48
C GLU A 161 -24.24 -19.35 7.78
N ASP A 162 -23.31 -18.83 6.95
CA ASP A 162 -22.31 -19.61 6.23
C ASP A 162 -21.09 -18.72 5.91
N ILE A 163 -19.89 -19.29 5.93
CA ILE A 163 -18.64 -18.59 5.57
C ILE A 163 -17.85 -19.45 4.59
N ARG A 164 -17.71 -18.96 3.35
CA ARG A 164 -16.99 -19.66 2.29
C ARG A 164 -15.66 -19.00 2.05
N ILE A 165 -14.58 -19.70 2.40
CA ILE A 165 -13.23 -19.26 2.08
C ILE A 165 -12.93 -19.69 0.64
N GLY A 166 -12.64 -18.71 -0.20
CA GLY A 166 -12.21 -18.88 -1.57
C GLY A 166 -10.74 -19.25 -1.63
N ASP A 167 -9.93 -18.43 -2.29
CA ASP A 167 -8.50 -18.67 -2.38
C ASP A 167 -7.68 -18.04 -1.24
N ILE A 168 -6.61 -18.75 -0.86
CA ILE A 168 -5.59 -18.35 0.11
C ILE A 168 -4.27 -18.33 -0.66
N SER A 169 -3.81 -17.14 -1.04
CA SER A 169 -2.61 -16.97 -1.85
C SER A 169 -1.52 -16.19 -1.11
N PHE A 170 -0.27 -16.58 -1.36
CA PHE A 170 0.91 -15.99 -0.72
C PHE A 170 1.66 -15.15 -1.77
N PRO A 171 1.87 -13.83 -1.57
CA PRO A 171 2.74 -13.05 -2.43
C PRO A 171 4.15 -13.66 -2.47
N GLN A 172 4.68 -13.85 -3.69
CA GLN A 172 5.89 -14.63 -3.98
C GLN A 172 7.19 -13.91 -3.57
N THR A 173 7.45 -13.77 -2.28
CA THR A 173 8.61 -13.05 -1.74
C THR A 173 9.58 -13.96 -0.97
N ARG A 174 9.90 -15.14 -1.53
CA ARG A 174 10.90 -16.08 -0.97
C ARG A 174 12.36 -15.56 -0.99
N GLY A 175 12.64 -14.40 -1.59
CA GLY A 175 13.99 -13.90 -1.83
C GLY A 175 14.69 -13.22 -0.64
N VAL A 176 13.96 -12.45 0.18
CA VAL A 176 14.59 -11.44 1.06
C VAL A 176 15.29 -12.05 2.29
N ILE A 177 14.63 -12.97 3.00
CA ILE A 177 15.11 -13.49 4.30
C ILE A 177 16.50 -14.13 4.16
N ARG A 178 16.70 -14.95 3.11
CA ARG A 178 17.95 -15.70 2.88
C ARG A 178 19.13 -14.81 2.44
N GLN A 179 18.87 -13.57 2.05
CA GLN A 179 19.90 -12.65 1.56
C GLN A 179 20.52 -11.82 2.69
N VAL A 180 19.80 -11.60 3.79
CA VAL A 180 20.31 -10.89 4.98
C VAL A 180 21.36 -11.75 5.71
N GLU A 181 21.06 -13.02 5.97
CA GLU A 181 22.00 -13.98 6.58
C GLU A 181 23.29 -14.14 5.75
N GLY A 182 23.15 -14.17 4.41
CA GLY A 182 24.27 -14.23 3.48
C GLY A 182 25.09 -12.93 3.38
N MET A 183 24.59 -11.82 3.92
CA MET A 183 25.31 -10.54 4.02
C MET A 183 26.01 -10.37 5.36
N SER A 184 25.36 -10.73 6.49
CA SER A 184 26.00 -10.65 7.82
C SER A 184 27.23 -11.56 7.90
N ALA A 185 27.10 -12.82 7.47
CA ALA A 185 28.21 -13.79 7.47
C ALA A 185 29.39 -13.38 6.55
N ARG A 186 29.17 -12.47 5.59
CA ARG A 186 30.26 -11.88 4.79
C ARG A 186 30.88 -10.67 5.49
N GLN A 187 30.07 -9.80 6.06
CA GLN A 187 30.56 -8.61 6.78
C GLN A 187 31.39 -8.98 8.01
N GLU A 188 31.04 -10.04 8.74
CA GLU A 188 31.84 -10.56 9.86
C GLU A 188 33.19 -11.10 9.37
N ALA A 189 33.22 -11.92 8.32
CA ALA A 189 34.45 -12.46 7.75
C ALA A 189 35.36 -11.37 7.12
N GLU A 190 34.78 -10.36 6.47
CA GLU A 190 35.50 -9.20 5.93
C GLU A 190 36.10 -8.34 7.06
N TYR A 191 35.39 -8.18 8.18
CA TYR A 191 35.87 -7.45 9.37
C TYR A 191 37.02 -8.18 10.08
N GLU A 192 36.91 -9.49 10.31
CA GLU A 192 37.99 -10.29 10.90
C GLU A 192 39.25 -10.30 10.02
N ALA A 193 39.09 -10.45 8.70
CA ALA A 193 40.21 -10.41 7.75
C ALA A 193 40.91 -9.04 7.74
N ALA A 194 40.15 -7.94 7.79
CA ALA A 194 40.71 -6.59 7.89
C ALA A 194 41.50 -6.39 9.20
N LEU A 195 40.99 -6.89 10.33
CA LEU A 195 41.66 -6.81 11.62
C LEU A 195 43.00 -7.57 11.60
N GLN A 196 43.04 -8.77 11.02
CA GLN A 196 44.29 -9.54 10.88
C GLN A 196 45.32 -8.82 9.98
N MET A 197 44.90 -8.25 8.84
CA MET A 197 45.81 -7.48 7.99
C MET A 197 46.40 -6.26 8.73
N GLN A 198 45.60 -5.56 9.53
CA GLN A 198 46.08 -4.37 10.25
C GLN A 198 47.13 -4.73 11.33
N ILE A 199 46.99 -5.88 12.00
CA ILE A 199 47.98 -6.41 12.94
C ILE A 199 49.28 -6.82 12.22
N ALA A 200 49.16 -7.43 11.02
CA ALA A 200 50.31 -7.82 10.21
C ALA A 200 51.10 -6.62 9.67
N GLU A 201 50.41 -5.58 9.19
CA GLU A 201 51.04 -4.35 8.68
C GLU A 201 51.77 -3.58 9.79
N ALA A 202 51.18 -3.51 11.00
CA ALA A 202 51.81 -2.92 12.19
C ALA A 202 53.07 -3.68 12.68
N SER A 203 53.32 -4.88 12.15
CA SER A 203 54.45 -5.74 12.52
C SER A 203 55.65 -5.65 11.56
N ARG A 204 55.61 -4.78 10.55
CA ARG A 204 56.69 -4.63 9.55
C ARG A 204 57.80 -3.66 10.01
N PRO A 205 59.08 -4.09 10.05
CA PRO A 205 60.20 -3.17 10.27
C PRO A 205 60.49 -2.32 9.02
N VAL A 206 60.73 -1.02 9.22
CA VAL A 206 61.04 -0.07 8.14
C VAL A 206 62.51 -0.15 7.75
N ILE A 207 62.78 -0.37 6.46
CA ILE A 207 64.14 -0.33 5.87
C ILE A 207 64.23 0.89 4.94
N PRO A 208 65.22 1.80 5.09
CA PRO A 208 65.37 2.95 4.22
C PRO A 208 65.91 2.55 2.81
N PRO A 209 65.46 3.20 1.73
CA PRO A 209 65.84 2.84 0.36
C PRO A 209 67.25 3.33 -0.02
N PRO A 210 67.98 2.60 -0.88
CA PRO A 210 69.28 3.01 -1.43
C PRO A 210 69.16 4.11 -2.52
N PRO A 211 70.23 4.87 -2.80
CA PRO A 211 70.21 5.95 -3.79
C PRO A 211 70.15 5.47 -5.25
N ILE A 212 69.52 6.28 -6.10
CA ILE A 212 69.31 6.01 -7.53
C ILE A 212 70.55 6.40 -8.34
N GLN A 213 70.94 5.54 -9.30
CA GLN A 213 72.02 5.81 -10.25
C GLN A 213 71.45 5.92 -11.67
N GLN A 214 71.72 7.03 -12.37
CA GLN A 214 71.30 7.23 -13.76
C GLN A 214 72.40 6.74 -14.71
N VAL A 215 72.00 6.03 -15.78
CA VAL A 215 72.88 5.61 -16.88
C VAL A 215 72.26 6.09 -18.19
N ASN A 216 73.08 6.69 -19.06
CA ASN A 216 72.69 7.32 -20.31
C ASN A 216 73.52 6.71 -21.45
N ILE A 217 72.89 6.15 -22.48
CA ILE A 217 73.58 5.50 -23.62
C ILE A 217 72.94 5.96 -24.94
N ILE A 218 73.78 6.15 -25.96
CA ILE A 218 73.48 6.83 -27.22
C ILE A 218 73.33 5.80 -28.37
N SER A 219 72.65 6.23 -29.44
CA SER A 219 72.26 5.51 -30.66
C SER A 219 73.36 4.76 -31.42
N GLY A 220 72.93 3.79 -32.24
CA GLY A 220 73.64 3.25 -33.40
C GLY A 220 72.63 2.92 -34.52
N GLU A 221 73.00 3.15 -35.78
CA GLU A 221 72.11 3.12 -36.96
C GLU A 221 72.08 1.75 -37.67
N ASN A 222 71.00 1.25 -38.31
CA ASN A 222 70.14 1.77 -39.41
C ASN A 222 70.87 1.78 -40.78
N PRO A 223 70.24 1.95 -41.98
CA PRO A 223 68.82 1.92 -42.38
C PRO A 223 68.49 0.63 -43.19
N GLN A 224 67.40 0.37 -43.95
CA GLN A 224 66.35 1.13 -44.67
C GLN A 224 64.96 0.40 -44.50
N THR A 225 63.78 0.78 -45.03
CA THR A 225 63.37 1.61 -46.19
C THR A 225 62.26 2.64 -45.90
N ASN A 226 62.18 3.63 -46.80
CA ASN A 226 61.63 5.00 -46.72
C ASN A 226 60.45 5.21 -47.72
N PRO A 227 59.76 6.38 -47.83
CA PRO A 227 59.40 7.43 -46.83
C PRO A 227 57.89 7.94 -46.99
N PRO A 228 57.47 9.25 -46.99
CA PRO A 228 56.29 9.75 -46.21
C PRO A 228 55.28 10.58 -47.09
N PRO A 229 54.58 11.70 -46.73
CA PRO A 229 54.37 12.41 -45.43
C PRO A 229 52.98 13.04 -45.07
N ILE A 230 52.77 13.31 -43.76
CA ILE A 230 52.21 14.51 -43.06
C ILE A 230 50.89 15.14 -43.61
N SER A 231 49.76 15.23 -42.88
CA SER A 231 49.46 16.22 -41.81
C SER A 231 48.10 15.99 -41.08
N ASN A 232 47.98 16.37 -39.77
CA ASN A 232 46.87 17.11 -39.09
C ASN A 232 45.36 16.70 -39.23
N ILE A 233 44.39 16.93 -38.31
CA ILE A 233 44.30 17.49 -36.92
C ILE A 233 42.90 17.18 -36.28
N ILE A 234 42.84 16.91 -34.95
CA ILE A 234 41.76 17.17 -33.95
C ILE A 234 40.31 16.56 -34.08
N GLU A 235 39.74 16.23 -32.89
CA GLU A 235 38.31 16.02 -32.50
C GLU A 235 37.46 14.87 -33.08
N GLY A 236 36.32 14.59 -32.40
CA GLY A 236 35.14 14.09 -33.13
C GLY A 236 34.28 12.97 -32.51
N ASN A 237 33.87 13.11 -31.26
CA ASN A 237 32.69 12.49 -30.63
C ASN A 237 31.64 11.82 -31.57
N LYS A 238 31.27 10.55 -31.29
CA LYS A 238 29.89 9.98 -31.36
C LYS A 238 29.18 9.83 -32.73
N LEU A 239 28.62 8.64 -33.01
CA LEU A 239 27.17 8.34 -33.25
C LEU A 239 26.94 6.96 -33.93
N VAL A 240 25.93 6.20 -33.44
CA VAL A 240 24.90 5.39 -34.15
C VAL A 240 25.36 4.48 -35.32
N ALA A 241 25.04 3.16 -35.33
CA ALA A 241 23.76 2.61 -35.83
C ALA A 241 23.58 1.09 -35.49
N PRO A 242 22.64 0.32 -36.09
CA PRO A 242 21.28 0.13 -35.58
C PRO A 242 20.90 -1.35 -35.34
N GLY A 243 19.72 -1.63 -34.77
CA GLY A 243 19.28 -3.02 -34.55
C GLY A 243 17.89 -3.19 -33.92
N GLN A 244 16.82 -2.74 -34.60
CA GLN A 244 15.45 -3.03 -34.16
C GLN A 244 14.98 -4.41 -34.65
N LEU A 245 14.19 -5.09 -33.81
CA LEU A 245 13.24 -6.12 -34.22
C LEU A 245 11.83 -5.75 -33.67
N PRO A 246 10.73 -6.04 -34.39
CA PRO A 246 9.39 -5.50 -34.05
C PRO A 246 8.72 -6.20 -32.85
N PRO A 247 7.62 -5.62 -32.31
CA PRO A 247 7.03 -6.07 -31.05
C PRO A 247 6.09 -7.28 -31.18
N GLN A 248 5.93 -8.03 -30.10
CA GLN A 248 4.74 -8.85 -29.86
C GLN A 248 3.87 -8.19 -28.78
N THR A 249 2.64 -7.85 -29.15
CA THR A 249 1.63 -7.30 -28.25
C THR A 249 0.87 -8.40 -27.51
N LYS A 250 0.78 -8.28 -26.18
CA LYS A 250 -0.23 -8.95 -25.35
C LYS A 250 -0.82 -7.93 -24.36
N PRO A 251 -2.08 -8.11 -23.93
CA PRO A 251 -2.92 -6.98 -23.50
C PRO A 251 -2.57 -6.44 -22.11
N SER A 252 -2.79 -5.14 -21.95
CA SER A 252 -2.61 -4.41 -20.69
C SER A 252 -3.56 -4.90 -19.60
N GLN A 253 -3.02 -5.34 -18.46
CA GLN A 253 -3.75 -5.39 -17.20
C GLN A 253 -3.32 -4.20 -16.35
N GLN A 254 -4.21 -3.24 -16.16
CA GLN A 254 -3.98 -2.12 -15.25
C GLN A 254 -4.07 -2.63 -13.81
N ILE A 255 -2.92 -2.76 -13.15
CA ILE A 255 -2.85 -3.09 -11.73
C ILE A 255 -2.98 -1.77 -10.97
N LEU A 256 -4.20 -1.46 -10.53
CA LEU A 256 -4.45 -0.32 -9.64
C LEU A 256 -3.64 -0.52 -8.36
N ALA A 257 -2.82 0.47 -8.00
CA ALA A 257 -2.06 0.44 -6.75
C ALA A 257 -3.02 0.39 -5.54
N PRO A 258 -2.71 -0.38 -4.48
CA PRO A 258 -3.62 -0.58 -3.35
C PRO A 258 -3.84 0.73 -2.59
N THR A 259 -5.11 1.12 -2.46
CA THR A 259 -5.52 2.24 -1.60
C THR A 259 -5.42 1.83 -0.14
N ILE A 260 -4.29 2.16 0.50
CA ILE A 260 -4.15 2.05 1.96
C ILE A 260 -4.99 3.16 2.59
N ILE A 261 -6.02 2.77 3.35
CA ILE A 261 -6.71 3.68 4.27
C ILE A 261 -5.74 3.93 5.43
N ALA A 262 -5.26 5.17 5.56
CA ALA A 262 -4.23 5.51 6.55
C ALA A 262 -4.82 5.72 7.94
N ASP A 263 -4.40 4.89 8.91
CA ASP A 263 -4.68 5.12 10.33
C ASP A 263 -4.04 6.42 10.82
N ASN A 264 -4.85 7.31 11.41
CA ASN A 264 -4.39 8.58 12.00
C ASN A 264 -3.79 8.37 13.40
N THR A 265 -2.80 7.48 13.53
CA THR A 265 -2.18 7.10 14.82
C THR A 265 -0.74 7.60 15.01
N ASN A 266 -0.14 8.26 14.01
CA ASN A 266 1.15 8.95 14.14
C ASN A 266 1.14 10.33 13.45
N PRO A 267 0.91 11.44 14.17
CA PRO A 267 0.85 12.79 13.59
C PRO A 267 2.23 13.38 13.22
N SER A 268 3.33 12.65 13.44
CA SER A 268 4.72 13.10 13.27
C SER A 268 5.41 12.61 11.98
N LEU A 269 4.76 11.75 11.19
CA LEU A 269 5.29 11.25 9.92
C LEU A 269 4.73 12.07 8.75
N ALA A 270 5.60 12.52 7.86
CA ALA A 270 5.19 13.21 6.65
C ALA A 270 4.55 12.25 5.65
N ARG A 271 3.73 12.79 4.75
CA ARG A 271 2.99 12.03 3.73
C ARG A 271 3.07 12.70 2.37
N LEU A 272 2.98 11.89 1.32
CA LEU A 272 2.77 12.30 -0.05
C LEU A 272 1.31 12.03 -0.41
N VAL A 273 0.59 13.03 -0.91
CA VAL A 273 -0.81 12.93 -1.32
C VAL A 273 -0.90 13.07 -2.84
N HIS A 274 -1.39 12.05 -3.53
CA HIS A 274 -1.45 12.04 -4.98
C HIS A 274 -2.55 12.97 -5.50
N ARG A 275 -2.20 13.93 -6.36
CA ARG A 275 -3.09 15.04 -6.74
C ARG A 275 -4.34 14.64 -7.53
N SER A 276 -4.29 13.53 -8.28
CA SER A 276 -5.40 13.10 -9.14
C SER A 276 -6.29 12.01 -8.55
N SER A 277 -5.76 11.16 -7.66
CA SER A 277 -6.52 10.06 -7.01
C SER A 277 -6.76 10.25 -5.52
N GLY A 278 -6.13 11.25 -4.88
CA GLY A 278 -6.20 11.46 -3.43
C GLY A 278 -5.47 10.41 -2.58
N ALA A 279 -4.80 9.44 -3.20
CA ALA A 279 -4.09 8.37 -2.50
C ALA A 279 -2.98 8.93 -1.59
N ILE A 280 -2.91 8.43 -0.35
CA ILE A 280 -1.96 8.90 0.66
C ILE A 280 -0.87 7.85 0.85
N PHE A 281 0.39 8.27 0.73
CA PHE A 281 1.57 7.45 1.01
C PHE A 281 2.33 8.06 2.20
N VAL A 282 2.56 7.28 3.26
CA VAL A 282 3.25 7.75 4.48
C VAL A 282 4.75 7.50 4.35
N LEU A 283 5.57 8.51 4.65
CA LEU A 283 7.04 8.43 4.64
C LEU A 283 7.55 7.76 5.92
N SER A 284 7.30 6.45 6.03
CA SER A 284 7.68 5.60 7.17
C SER A 284 9.13 5.13 7.18
N ALA A 285 9.87 5.32 6.08
CA ALA A 285 11.26 4.88 5.92
C ALA A 285 12.15 5.99 5.33
N THR A 286 13.43 5.97 5.68
CA THR A 286 14.46 6.89 5.17
C THR A 286 15.75 6.10 4.82
N PRO A 287 16.25 6.13 3.57
CA PRO A 287 15.67 6.80 2.40
C PRO A 287 14.38 6.11 1.92
N CYS A 288 13.34 6.90 1.68
CA CYS A 288 12.18 6.48 0.88
C CYS A 288 12.57 6.58 -0.60
N THR A 289 12.75 5.45 -1.28
CA THR A 289 13.09 5.42 -2.72
C THR A 289 11.84 5.51 -3.58
N ILE A 290 11.94 6.15 -4.75
CA ILE A 290 10.83 6.42 -5.66
C ILE A 290 11.23 6.06 -7.10
N GLY A 291 10.41 5.29 -7.81
CA GLY A 291 10.64 4.89 -9.20
C GLY A 291 9.73 3.75 -9.65
N ARG A 292 9.81 3.33 -10.92
CA ARG A 292 8.96 2.24 -11.45
C ARG A 292 9.44 0.81 -11.17
N GLU A 293 10.62 0.63 -10.58
CA GLU A 293 11.05 -0.71 -10.18
C GLU A 293 10.33 -1.13 -8.89
N PRO A 294 9.79 -2.36 -8.76
CA PRO A 294 9.11 -2.82 -7.55
C PRO A 294 9.96 -2.82 -6.27
N SER A 295 11.27 -2.57 -6.38
CA SER A 295 12.20 -2.39 -5.26
C SER A 295 12.18 -0.98 -4.64
N ASN A 296 11.37 -0.05 -5.14
CA ASN A 296 11.23 1.29 -4.56
C ASN A 296 10.20 1.30 -3.42
N THR A 297 10.41 2.15 -2.40
CA THR A 297 9.42 2.31 -1.31
C THR A 297 8.10 2.89 -1.84
N LEU A 298 8.17 3.84 -2.78
CA LEU A 298 7.06 4.32 -3.58
C LEU A 298 7.23 3.88 -5.03
N VAL A 299 6.51 2.83 -5.43
CA VAL A 299 6.49 2.32 -6.80
C VAL A 299 5.55 3.17 -7.65
N LEU A 300 6.03 3.68 -8.78
CA LEU A 300 5.25 4.46 -9.74
C LEU A 300 5.00 3.66 -11.02
N ASP A 301 3.75 3.31 -11.32
CA ASP A 301 3.37 2.78 -12.64
C ASP A 301 3.31 3.93 -13.65
N ASP A 302 4.48 4.33 -14.13
CA ASP A 302 4.66 5.35 -15.16
C ASP A 302 5.94 5.11 -15.97
N GLY A 303 5.79 4.95 -17.28
CA GLY A 303 6.88 4.78 -18.23
C GLY A 303 7.80 6.00 -18.36
N LEU A 304 7.33 7.21 -17.97
CA LEU A 304 8.19 8.39 -17.87
C LEU A 304 9.00 8.45 -16.57
N SER A 305 8.82 7.50 -15.65
CA SER A 305 9.67 7.38 -14.47
C SER A 305 10.84 6.40 -14.69
N SER A 306 12.04 6.76 -14.22
CA SER A 306 13.19 5.84 -14.19
C SER A 306 12.98 4.72 -13.16
N ARG A 307 13.67 3.59 -13.37
CA ARG A 307 13.55 2.39 -12.52
C ARG A 307 13.76 2.72 -11.04
N ASN A 308 14.87 3.40 -10.74
CA ASN A 308 15.04 4.18 -9.53
C ASN A 308 15.16 5.64 -10.00
N HIS A 309 14.34 6.56 -9.49
CA HIS A 309 14.16 7.91 -10.04
C HIS A 309 14.62 8.99 -9.04
N ALA A 310 14.10 8.91 -7.82
CA ALA A 310 14.39 9.84 -6.74
C ALA A 310 14.47 9.10 -5.40
N ARG A 311 14.93 9.80 -4.37
CA ARG A 311 14.76 9.39 -2.97
C ARG A 311 14.43 10.59 -2.09
N ILE A 312 13.60 10.38 -1.08
CA ILE A 312 13.38 11.32 0.01
C ILE A 312 14.16 10.82 1.22
N ILE A 313 14.96 11.68 1.83
CA ILE A 313 15.68 11.42 3.08
C ILE A 313 15.14 12.31 4.20
N GLN A 314 15.10 11.73 5.40
CA GLN A 314 14.78 12.43 6.64
C GLN A 314 16.09 12.94 7.27
N GLN A 315 16.11 14.18 7.72
CA GLN A 315 17.18 14.77 8.51
C GLN A 315 16.61 15.40 9.79
N ARG A 316 17.45 15.58 10.81
CA ARG A 316 17.13 16.45 11.96
C ARG A 316 17.90 17.75 11.82
N ASP A 317 17.25 18.88 12.08
CA ASP A 317 17.93 20.17 12.18
C ASP A 317 18.61 20.36 13.55
N THR A 318 19.30 21.49 13.72
CA THR A 318 20.01 21.85 14.96
C THR A 318 19.10 22.10 16.16
N GLN A 319 17.78 22.16 15.97
CA GLN A 319 16.77 22.23 17.03
C GLN A 319 16.14 20.85 17.30
N GLY A 320 16.62 19.79 16.64
CA GLY A 320 16.13 18.42 16.75
C GLY A 320 14.86 18.13 15.96
N LYS A 321 14.31 19.12 15.24
CA LYS A 321 13.09 18.95 14.44
C LYS A 321 13.40 18.13 13.18
N ILE A 322 12.48 17.24 12.84
CA ILE A 322 12.51 16.44 11.62
C ILE A 322 12.24 17.34 10.41
N ARG A 323 13.05 17.18 9.35
CA ARG A 323 12.84 17.79 8.03
C ARG A 323 13.12 16.77 6.94
N TYR A 324 12.65 17.02 5.73
CA TYR A 324 12.79 16.10 4.60
C TYR A 324 13.49 16.78 3.42
N GLN A 325 14.32 16.02 2.71
CA GLN A 325 14.95 16.45 1.46
C GLN A 325 14.66 15.44 0.37
N ILE A 326 14.45 15.91 -0.87
CA ILE A 326 14.35 15.07 -2.06
C ILE A 326 15.64 15.18 -2.88
N ILE A 327 16.09 14.05 -3.43
CA ILE A 327 17.27 13.93 -4.30
C ILE A 327 16.86 13.17 -5.55
N ASP A 328 17.05 13.77 -6.73
CA ASP A 328 17.00 13.05 -8.01
C ASP A 328 18.27 12.19 -8.15
N ILE A 329 18.15 10.89 -8.41
CA ILE A 329 19.28 9.94 -8.38
C ILE A 329 19.78 9.55 -9.78
N GLY A 330 19.64 10.44 -10.77
CA GLY A 330 20.07 10.19 -12.15
C GLY A 330 18.91 9.85 -13.07
N SER A 331 17.75 10.47 -12.86
CA SER A 331 16.56 10.17 -13.65
C SER A 331 16.65 10.71 -15.09
N SER A 332 16.01 10.00 -16.02
CA SER A 332 16.04 10.34 -17.44
C SER A 332 15.25 11.63 -17.73
N ASN A 333 14.07 11.76 -17.11
CA ASN A 333 13.13 12.86 -17.37
C ASN A 333 13.19 13.99 -16.32
N GLY A 334 13.82 13.75 -15.16
CA GLY A 334 13.93 14.71 -14.07
C GLY A 334 12.80 14.63 -13.05
N THR A 335 13.20 14.72 -11.78
CA THR A 335 12.32 15.09 -10.67
C THR A 335 12.08 16.61 -10.71
N PHE A 336 10.84 17.04 -10.45
CA PHE A 336 10.48 18.45 -10.34
C PHE A 336 9.82 18.73 -8.98
N VAL A 337 10.04 19.93 -8.43
CA VAL A 337 9.38 20.45 -7.23
C VAL A 337 8.84 21.85 -7.55
N ASP A 338 7.55 22.07 -7.34
CA ASP A 338 6.82 23.31 -7.70
C ASP A 338 7.12 23.80 -9.14
N GLY A 339 7.21 22.83 -10.06
CA GLY A 339 7.50 23.05 -11.48
C GLY A 339 8.99 23.25 -11.82
N GLN A 340 9.87 23.50 -10.84
CA GLN A 340 11.31 23.62 -11.07
C GLN A 340 11.97 22.22 -11.10
N ARG A 341 12.83 21.96 -12.10
CA ARG A 341 13.57 20.69 -12.19
C ARG A 341 14.70 20.67 -11.16
N LEU A 342 14.83 19.57 -10.41
CA LEU A 342 15.95 19.37 -9.49
C LEU A 342 17.26 19.11 -10.25
N VAL A 343 18.36 19.56 -9.67
CA VAL A 343 19.71 19.18 -10.12
C VAL A 343 20.00 17.75 -9.66
N THR A 344 20.45 16.92 -10.59
CA THR A 344 20.74 15.50 -10.34
C THR A 344 21.81 15.32 -9.26
N ASN A 345 21.54 14.38 -8.33
CA ASN A 345 22.30 14.08 -7.12
C ASN A 345 22.41 15.22 -6.09
N GLN A 346 21.77 16.38 -6.31
CA GLN A 346 21.67 17.44 -5.31
C GLN A 346 20.42 17.25 -4.45
N ALA A 347 20.55 17.53 -3.15
CA ALA A 347 19.42 17.53 -2.22
C ALA A 347 18.69 18.88 -2.22
N SER A 348 17.36 18.84 -2.30
CA SER A 348 16.49 20.00 -2.14
C SER A 348 15.53 19.79 -0.97
N TRP A 349 15.29 20.82 -0.16
CA TRP A 349 14.39 20.74 0.99
C TRP A 349 12.92 20.65 0.56
N LEU A 350 12.14 19.83 1.28
CA LEU A 350 10.69 19.77 1.17
C LEU A 350 10.04 20.52 2.33
N THR A 351 8.99 21.26 1.98
CA THR A 351 8.11 22.06 2.84
C THR A 351 6.67 21.64 2.60
N SER A 352 5.85 21.62 3.65
CA SER A 352 4.42 21.29 3.53
C SER A 352 3.73 22.13 2.45
N GLY A 353 3.10 21.48 1.47
CA GLY A 353 2.46 22.08 0.31
C GLY A 353 3.21 21.94 -1.01
N ASN A 354 4.53 21.64 -1.03
CA ASN A 354 5.27 21.49 -2.28
C ASN A 354 4.70 20.36 -3.16
N ILE A 355 4.60 20.59 -4.47
CA ILE A 355 4.16 19.62 -5.47
C ILE A 355 5.40 18.98 -6.12
N ILE A 356 5.62 17.71 -5.80
CA ILE A 356 6.65 16.87 -6.42
C ILE A 356 6.04 16.23 -7.67
N ARG A 357 6.60 16.48 -8.86
CA ARG A 357 6.23 15.79 -10.10
C ARG A 357 7.35 14.87 -10.57
N ILE A 358 7.00 13.60 -10.78
CA ILE A 358 7.90 12.55 -11.24
C ILE A 358 7.22 11.87 -12.43
N GLY A 359 7.75 12.12 -13.63
CA GLY A 359 7.07 11.77 -14.87
C GLY A 359 5.71 12.48 -15.00
N ASN A 360 4.65 11.68 -15.14
CA ASN A 360 3.24 12.09 -15.19
C ASN A 360 2.56 12.18 -13.81
N GLN A 361 3.17 11.61 -12.76
CA GLN A 361 2.54 11.53 -11.44
C GLN A 361 2.88 12.78 -10.60
N GLU A 362 1.88 13.37 -9.94
CA GLU A 362 2.03 14.55 -9.09
C GLU A 362 1.62 14.29 -7.65
N TRP A 363 2.53 14.56 -6.71
CA TRP A 363 2.37 14.29 -5.29
C TRP A 363 2.59 15.56 -4.47
N MET A 364 1.59 15.97 -3.69
CA MET A 364 1.76 17.05 -2.70
C MET A 364 2.43 16.49 -1.45
N PHE A 365 3.56 17.06 -1.05
CA PHE A 365 4.19 16.76 0.24
C PHE A 365 3.43 17.47 1.37
N ALA A 366 3.11 16.75 2.45
CA ALA A 366 2.49 17.30 3.65
C ALA A 366 3.17 16.74 4.90
N GLY A 367 3.84 17.61 5.66
CA GLY A 367 4.59 17.28 6.88
C GLY A 367 5.20 18.55 7.46
N GLU A 368 5.28 18.64 8.79
CA GLU A 368 5.69 19.84 9.51
C GLU A 368 7.20 19.97 9.75
#